data_AF-A0A1J5LYU7-F1
#
_entry.id   AF-A0A1J5LYU7-F1
#
_cell.length_a   1.000
_cell.length_b   1.000
_cell.length_c   1.000
_cell.angle_alpha   90.00
_cell.angle_beta   90.00
_cell.angle_gamma   90.00
#
_symmetry.space_group_name_H-M   'P 1'
#
loop_
_entity.id
_entity.type
_entity.pdbx_description
1 polymer ?
#
loop_
_entity_poly.entity_id
_entity_poly.type
_entity_poly.pdbx_seq_one_letter_code
_entity_poly.pdbx_strand_id
1 'polypeptide(L)'
;MRWDVENGGTKYGLAAALIVCLMCLPASASAWRAWNNHEVLPVSEGVWEVVNRVGSGAQDYWCGIGDFAIRALRTKATQRIYIWQEIGPSVNRPGRKSVQFSMTPRPGSDTNTRYSLSVKVRGDNINAATARNYCYDRRDDLFFPFN
;
A
#
# COMPACT_ATOMS: atom_id res chain seq x y z
N MET A 1 30.77 50.10 -27.66
CA MET A 1 30.06 49.38 -26.57
C MET A 1 30.74 48.03 -26.39
N ARG A 2 31.54 47.90 -25.33
CA ARG A 2 32.29 46.71 -24.96
C ARG A 2 31.67 46.25 -23.64
N TRP A 3 31.14 45.04 -23.60
CA TRP A 3 30.56 44.45 -22.39
C TRP A 3 31.65 43.63 -21.71
N ASP A 4 32.10 44.11 -20.55
CA ASP A 4 32.95 43.37 -19.62
C ASP A 4 32.10 42.35 -18.87
N VAL A 5 32.39 41.05 -19.05
CA VAL A 5 31.75 39.96 -18.30
C VAL A 5 32.51 39.80 -16.99
N GLU A 6 31.94 40.35 -15.92
CA GLU A 6 32.47 40.29 -14.57
C GLU A 6 32.29 38.87 -13.96
N ASN A 7 33.38 38.33 -13.40
CA ASN A 7 33.55 36.96 -12.89
C ASN A 7 32.76 36.65 -11.59
N GLY A 8 31.44 36.90 -11.57
CA GLY A 8 30.58 36.69 -10.39
C GLY A 8 29.73 35.40 -10.40
N GLY A 9 29.63 34.69 -11.54
CA GLY A 9 28.62 33.64 -11.76
C GLY A 9 28.97 32.23 -11.27
N THR A 10 30.23 31.95 -10.96
CA THR A 10 30.71 30.56 -10.79
C THR A 10 30.26 29.91 -9.48
N LYS A 11 29.98 30.70 -8.43
CA LYS A 11 29.56 30.20 -7.12
C LYS A 11 28.08 29.80 -7.08
N TYR A 12 27.23 30.48 -7.85
CA TYR A 12 25.79 30.24 -7.90
C TYR A 12 25.41 29.09 -8.85
N GLY A 13 26.21 28.83 -9.89
CA GLY A 13 25.98 27.73 -10.82
C GLY A 13 26.12 26.34 -10.17
N LEU A 14 27.11 26.18 -9.27
CA LEU A 14 27.31 24.93 -8.53
C LEU A 14 26.21 24.69 -7.49
N ALA A 15 25.77 25.75 -6.78
CA ALA A 15 24.67 25.66 -5.82
C ALA A 15 23.33 25.35 -6.50
N ALA A 16 23.05 25.95 -7.66
CA ALA A 16 21.83 25.69 -8.42
C ALA A 16 21.78 24.26 -9.01
N ALA A 17 22.92 23.74 -9.49
CA ALA A 17 22.99 22.38 -10.02
C ALA A 17 22.72 21.30 -8.94
N LEU A 18 23.13 21.54 -7.70
CA LEU A 18 22.91 20.62 -6.58
C LEU A 18 21.42 20.55 -6.16
N ILE A 19 20.69 21.66 -6.25
CA ILE A 19 19.27 21.74 -5.87
C ILE A 19 18.37 21.05 -6.90
N VAL A 20 18.68 21.15 -8.20
CA VAL A 20 17.92 20.48 -9.26
C VAL A 20 18.09 18.96 -9.21
N CYS A 21 19.27 18.46 -8.83
CA CYS A 21 19.53 17.02 -8.73
C CYS A 21 18.72 16.34 -7.59
N LEU A 22 18.37 17.08 -6.54
CA LEU A 22 17.61 16.54 -5.41
C LEU A 22 16.13 16.25 -5.75
N MET A 23 15.59 16.87 -6.80
CA MET A 23 14.20 16.64 -7.24
C MET A 23 14.03 15.35 -8.05
N CYS A 24 15.14 14.73 -8.51
CA CYS A 24 15.12 13.47 -9.24
C CYS A 24 15.35 12.24 -8.36
N LEU A 25 15.25 12.37 -7.03
CA LEU A 25 15.28 11.20 -6.16
C LEU A 25 14.04 10.34 -6.46
N PRO A 26 14.20 9.07 -6.90
CA PRO A 26 13.05 8.20 -7.04
C PRO A 26 12.36 8.12 -5.68
N ALA A 27 11.06 8.37 -5.65
CA ALA A 27 10.27 8.16 -4.45
C ALA A 27 10.38 6.69 -4.09
N SER A 28 11.27 6.36 -3.15
CA SER A 28 11.39 5.02 -2.61
C SER A 28 10.01 4.59 -2.17
N ALA A 29 9.46 3.59 -2.83
CA ALA A 29 8.26 2.89 -2.43
C ALA A 29 8.49 2.36 -1.00
N SER A 30 8.13 3.14 0.01
CA SER A 30 8.35 2.77 1.40
C SER A 30 7.54 1.52 1.69
N ALA A 31 8.25 0.42 1.88
CA ALA A 31 7.65 -0.83 2.26
C ALA A 31 7.14 -0.72 3.70
N TRP A 32 5.83 -0.79 3.88
CA TRP A 32 5.24 -0.88 5.20
C TRP A 32 5.16 -2.33 5.64
N ARG A 33 5.49 -2.59 6.91
CA ARG A 33 5.34 -3.91 7.51
C ARG A 33 4.17 -3.89 8.47
N ALA A 34 3.11 -4.59 8.11
CA ALA A 34 1.91 -4.69 8.91
C ALA A 34 2.14 -5.55 10.17
N TRP A 35 1.19 -5.46 11.10
CA TRP A 35 1.20 -6.22 12.36
C TRP A 35 1.48 -7.72 12.19
N ASN A 36 0.86 -8.36 11.19
CA ASN A 36 1.05 -9.78 10.87
C ASN A 36 2.31 -10.07 10.00
N ASN A 37 3.28 -9.15 9.99
CA ASN A 37 4.50 -9.20 9.21
C ASN A 37 4.30 -9.26 7.68
N HIS A 38 3.10 -8.98 7.18
CA HIS A 38 2.89 -8.81 5.75
C HIS A 38 3.47 -7.48 5.29
N GLU A 39 3.97 -7.49 4.06
CA GLU A 39 4.56 -6.32 3.43
C GLU A 39 3.48 -5.64 2.58
N VAL A 40 3.35 -4.32 2.75
CA VAL A 40 2.45 -3.47 1.98
C VAL A 40 3.28 -2.52 1.14
N LEU A 41 3.13 -2.61 -0.18
CA LEU A 41 3.97 -1.93 -1.17
C LEU A 41 3.09 -1.09 -2.10
N PRO A 42 3.46 0.15 -2.43
CA PRO A 42 2.73 0.90 -3.45
C PRO A 42 2.92 0.26 -4.83
N VAL A 43 1.84 0.18 -5.60
CA VAL A 43 1.84 -0.32 -6.98
C VAL A 43 1.67 0.85 -7.96
N SER A 44 0.73 1.74 -7.64
CA SER A 44 0.49 2.99 -8.35
C SER A 44 -0.13 4.01 -7.38
N GLU A 45 -0.43 5.22 -7.84
CA GLU A 45 -1.10 6.22 -7.02
C GLU A 45 -2.41 5.67 -6.43
N GLY A 46 -2.54 5.71 -5.10
CA GLY A 46 -3.72 5.23 -4.39
C GLY A 46 -3.92 3.71 -4.36
N VAL A 47 -2.97 2.93 -4.90
CA VAL A 47 -3.06 1.46 -4.96
C VAL A 47 -1.85 0.83 -4.28
N TRP A 48 -2.13 -0.08 -3.36
CA TRP A 48 -1.10 -0.80 -2.61
C TRP A 48 -1.35 -2.29 -2.72
N GLU A 49 -0.29 -3.08 -2.81
CA GLU A 49 -0.36 -4.52 -2.73
C GLU A 49 0.08 -5.03 -1.37
N VAL A 50 -0.62 -6.06 -0.88
CA VAL A 50 -0.22 -6.84 0.29
C VAL A 50 0.38 -8.14 -0.19
N VAL A 51 1.66 -8.39 0.12
CA VAL A 51 2.40 -9.53 -0.42
C VAL A 51 2.18 -10.79 0.42
N ASN A 52 1.84 -11.89 -0.25
CA ASN A 52 1.54 -13.20 0.32
C ASN A 52 2.71 -13.79 1.12
N ARG A 53 2.44 -14.38 2.29
CA ARG A 53 3.38 -15.25 3.01
C ARG A 53 2.93 -16.71 2.88
N VAL A 54 3.80 -17.65 3.23
CA VAL A 54 3.42 -19.08 3.22
C VAL A 54 2.27 -19.29 4.21
N GLY A 55 1.19 -19.92 3.75
CA GLY A 55 0.01 -20.17 4.57
C GLY A 55 -0.96 -18.99 4.72
N SER A 56 -0.77 -17.87 4.00
CA SER A 56 -1.69 -16.75 4.17
C SER A 56 -3.09 -17.04 3.62
N GLY A 57 -4.09 -16.65 4.39
CA GLY A 57 -5.51 -16.68 4.04
C GLY A 57 -6.06 -15.26 3.82
N ALA A 58 -7.33 -15.17 3.43
CA ALA A 58 -7.99 -13.88 3.17
C ALA A 58 -7.84 -12.87 4.33
N GLN A 59 -8.00 -13.35 5.57
CA GLN A 59 -7.84 -12.55 6.79
C GLN A 59 -6.47 -11.85 6.88
N ASP A 60 -5.38 -12.47 6.40
CA ASP A 60 -4.05 -11.85 6.47
C ASP A 60 -3.92 -10.62 5.60
N TYR A 61 -4.47 -10.70 4.39
CA TYR A 61 -4.42 -9.62 3.43
C TYR A 61 -5.21 -8.43 3.96
N TRP A 62 -6.41 -8.70 4.49
CA TRP A 62 -7.26 -7.69 5.11
C TRP A 62 -6.65 -7.10 6.39
N CYS A 63 -6.04 -7.91 7.25
CA CYS A 63 -5.24 -7.42 8.37
C CYS A 63 -4.12 -6.49 7.89
N GLY A 64 -3.35 -6.92 6.89
CA GLY A 64 -2.22 -6.18 6.35
C GLY A 64 -2.61 -4.78 5.86
N ILE A 65 -3.64 -4.71 5.00
CA ILE A 65 -4.10 -3.44 4.45
C ILE A 65 -4.86 -2.59 5.49
N GLY A 66 -5.60 -3.21 6.41
CA GLY A 66 -6.31 -2.50 7.47
C GLY A 66 -5.38 -1.82 8.46
N ASP A 67 -4.31 -2.52 8.90
CA ASP A 67 -3.26 -1.94 9.73
C ASP A 67 -2.56 -0.79 9.02
N PHE A 68 -2.22 -0.97 7.74
CA PHE A 68 -1.63 0.09 6.91
C PHE A 68 -2.55 1.31 6.77
N ALA A 69 -3.83 1.12 6.47
CA ALA A 69 -4.80 2.20 6.31
C ALA A 69 -4.92 3.05 7.59
N ILE A 70 -5.04 2.41 8.75
CA ILE A 70 -5.23 3.10 10.03
C ILE A 70 -3.92 3.71 10.56
N ARG A 71 -2.78 3.00 10.46
CA ARG A 71 -1.52 3.43 11.11
C ARG A 71 -0.59 4.21 10.20
N ALA A 72 -0.50 3.83 8.93
CA ALA A 72 0.36 4.52 7.96
C ALA A 72 -0.38 5.66 7.27
N LEU A 73 -1.56 5.39 6.70
CA LEU A 73 -2.35 6.40 5.98
C LEU A 73 -3.22 7.28 6.88
N ARG A 74 -3.44 6.89 8.15
CA ARG A 74 -4.28 7.60 9.12
C ARG A 74 -5.71 7.84 8.63
N THR A 75 -6.28 6.88 7.90
CA THR A 75 -7.66 6.98 7.43
C THR A 75 -8.66 6.92 8.58
N LYS A 76 -9.89 7.38 8.34
CA LYS A 76 -11.01 7.16 9.25
C LYS A 76 -11.29 5.66 9.39
N ALA A 77 -11.80 5.24 10.55
CA ALA A 77 -12.23 3.86 10.80
C ALA A 77 -13.29 3.37 9.79
N THR A 78 -14.17 4.27 9.36
CA THR A 78 -15.25 4.00 8.39
C THR A 78 -14.81 4.05 6.93
N GLN A 79 -13.54 4.38 6.65
CA GLN A 79 -13.00 4.41 5.29
C GLN A 79 -13.15 3.03 4.65
N ARG A 80 -13.75 2.96 3.46
CA ARG A 80 -13.86 1.70 2.70
C ARG A 80 -12.54 1.38 2.02
N ILE A 81 -12.16 0.11 2.07
CA ILE A 81 -11.01 -0.48 1.40
C ILE A 81 -11.55 -1.48 0.39
N TYR A 82 -11.13 -1.35 -0.86
CA TYR A 82 -11.60 -2.15 -1.98
C TYR A 82 -10.48 -3.04 -2.51
N ILE A 83 -10.82 -4.25 -2.95
CA ILE A 83 -9.92 -5.06 -3.77
C ILE A 83 -9.86 -4.42 -5.16
N TRP A 84 -8.73 -3.81 -5.46
CA TRP A 84 -8.40 -3.22 -6.75
C TRP A 84 -8.10 -4.31 -7.79
N GLN A 85 -7.31 -5.30 -7.38
CA GLN A 85 -6.95 -6.48 -8.15
C GLN A 85 -6.95 -7.68 -7.22
N GLU A 86 -7.66 -8.73 -7.62
CA GLU A 86 -7.72 -10.02 -6.93
C GLU A 86 -6.34 -10.67 -6.77
N ILE A 87 -6.26 -11.69 -5.92
CA ILE A 87 -5.02 -12.42 -5.67
C ILE A 87 -4.35 -12.87 -6.97
N GLY A 88 -3.13 -12.41 -7.19
CA GLY A 88 -2.37 -12.62 -8.42
C GLY A 88 -0.86 -12.50 -8.18
N PRO A 89 -0.04 -12.51 -9.25
CA PRO A 89 1.39 -12.25 -9.15
C PRO A 89 1.67 -10.87 -8.54
N SER A 90 2.66 -10.77 -7.66
CA SER A 90 3.08 -9.51 -7.07
C SER A 90 3.88 -8.66 -8.04
N VAL A 91 3.63 -7.35 -8.02
CA VAL A 91 4.31 -6.38 -8.88
C VAL A 91 5.72 -6.09 -8.36
N ASN A 92 5.84 -5.85 -7.05
CA ASN A 92 7.11 -5.47 -6.41
C ASN A 92 7.93 -6.68 -5.92
N ARG A 93 7.34 -7.88 -5.83
CA ARG A 93 8.02 -9.09 -5.32
C ARG A 93 7.88 -10.26 -6.30
N PRO A 94 8.78 -10.37 -7.30
CA PRO A 94 8.76 -11.47 -8.25
C PRO A 94 8.73 -12.84 -7.57
N GLY A 95 7.95 -13.77 -8.12
CA GLY A 95 7.77 -15.13 -7.57
C GLY A 95 6.81 -15.22 -6.39
N ARG A 96 6.28 -14.10 -5.87
CA ARG A 96 5.25 -14.09 -4.82
C ARG A 96 3.89 -13.70 -5.39
N LYS A 97 2.83 -14.07 -4.65
CA LYS A 97 1.48 -13.56 -4.90
C LYS A 97 1.21 -12.30 -4.07
N SER A 98 0.27 -11.48 -4.49
CA SER A 98 -0.25 -10.35 -3.72
C SER A 98 -1.71 -10.09 -4.05
N VAL A 99 -2.34 -9.27 -3.24
CA VAL A 99 -3.67 -8.69 -3.50
C VAL A 99 -3.51 -7.18 -3.51
N GLN A 100 -4.09 -6.51 -4.49
CA GLN A 100 -4.03 -5.05 -4.57
C GLN A 100 -5.30 -4.44 -4.00
N PHE A 101 -5.12 -3.39 -3.23
CA PHE A 101 -6.17 -2.66 -2.56
C PHE A 101 -6.10 -1.17 -2.86
N SER A 102 -7.25 -0.52 -2.77
CA SER A 102 -7.39 0.93 -2.89
C SER A 102 -8.41 1.45 -1.88
N MET A 103 -8.32 2.75 -1.56
CA MET A 103 -9.33 3.46 -0.78
C MET A 103 -10.49 3.97 -1.65
N THR A 104 -10.37 3.83 -2.96
CA THR A 104 -11.38 4.17 -3.96
C THR A 104 -11.70 2.95 -4.81
N PRO A 105 -12.96 2.79 -5.26
CA PRO A 105 -13.32 1.67 -6.11
C PRO A 105 -12.67 1.79 -7.49
N ARG A 106 -12.35 0.64 -8.09
CA ARG A 106 -11.87 0.60 -9.47
C ARG A 106 -13.04 0.85 -10.43
N PRO A 107 -12.89 1.70 -11.47
CA PRO A 107 -13.95 1.88 -12.45
C PRO A 107 -14.43 0.54 -13.03
N GLY A 108 -15.75 0.34 -13.05
CA GLY A 108 -16.38 -0.89 -13.55
C GLY A 108 -16.33 -2.11 -12.63
N SER A 109 -15.86 -1.99 -11.37
CA SER A 109 -15.94 -3.09 -10.40
C SER A 109 -17.31 -3.15 -9.73
N ASP A 110 -17.79 -4.37 -9.45
CA ASP A 110 -18.95 -4.61 -8.58
C ASP A 110 -18.56 -4.32 -7.12
N THR A 111 -19.14 -3.26 -6.55
CA THR A 111 -18.87 -2.83 -5.16
C THR A 111 -19.96 -3.26 -4.17
N ASN A 112 -20.87 -4.15 -4.58
CA ASN A 112 -21.90 -4.65 -3.68
C ASN A 112 -21.26 -5.28 -2.43
N THR A 113 -21.81 -4.94 -1.27
CA THR A 113 -21.32 -5.47 0.01
C THR A 113 -21.54 -6.98 0.04
N ARG A 114 -20.47 -7.73 0.34
CA ARG A 114 -20.52 -9.18 0.50
C ARG A 114 -20.32 -9.54 1.97
N TYR A 115 -20.93 -10.65 2.39
CA TYR A 115 -20.89 -11.10 3.79
C TYR A 115 -19.75 -12.07 4.09
N SER A 116 -19.08 -12.59 3.05
CA SER A 116 -17.93 -13.49 3.18
C SER A 116 -16.64 -12.76 2.86
N LEU A 117 -15.59 -13.07 3.63
CA LEU A 117 -14.27 -12.47 3.44
C LEU A 117 -13.58 -13.07 2.21
N SER A 118 -13.37 -12.27 1.16
CA SER A 118 -12.72 -12.71 -0.07
C SER A 118 -11.44 -11.94 -0.37
N VAL A 119 -10.57 -12.55 -1.17
CA VAL A 119 -9.45 -11.90 -1.88
C VAL A 119 -9.47 -12.20 -3.38
N LYS A 120 -10.53 -12.87 -3.84
CA LYS A 120 -10.68 -13.40 -5.20
C LYS A 120 -11.68 -12.60 -6.04
N VAL A 121 -12.40 -11.67 -5.42
CA VAL A 121 -13.47 -10.92 -6.05
C VAL A 121 -13.06 -9.45 -6.09
N ARG A 122 -12.85 -8.94 -7.29
CA ARG A 122 -12.57 -7.52 -7.53
C ARG A 122 -13.75 -6.67 -7.07
N GLY A 123 -13.46 -5.54 -6.43
CA GLY A 123 -14.46 -4.62 -5.90
C GLY A 123 -15.04 -5.03 -4.55
N ASP A 124 -14.78 -6.26 -4.06
CA ASP A 124 -15.14 -6.64 -2.71
C ASP A 124 -14.44 -5.74 -1.69
N ASN A 125 -15.17 -5.36 -0.64
CA ASN A 125 -14.80 -4.19 0.14
C ASN A 125 -15.42 -4.17 1.53
N ILE A 126 -14.61 -3.74 2.50
CA ILE A 126 -14.96 -3.60 3.92
C ILE A 126 -14.38 -2.29 4.46
N ASN A 127 -14.81 -1.87 5.65
CA ASN A 127 -14.24 -0.69 6.29
C ASN A 127 -12.85 -0.98 6.92
N ALA A 128 -12.04 0.06 7.08
CA ALA A 128 -10.66 -0.04 7.56
C ALA A 128 -10.56 -0.60 8.99
N ALA A 129 -11.53 -0.30 9.86
CA ALA A 129 -11.55 -0.87 11.22
C ALA A 129 -11.82 -2.38 11.20
N THR A 130 -12.82 -2.84 10.46
CA THR A 130 -13.11 -4.27 10.26
C THR A 130 -11.92 -5.00 9.64
N ALA A 131 -11.29 -4.41 8.62
CA ALA A 131 -10.08 -4.98 8.01
C ALA A 131 -8.97 -5.17 9.04
N ARG A 132 -8.72 -4.15 9.88
CA ARG A 132 -7.71 -4.21 10.94
C ARG A 132 -8.07 -5.21 12.05
N ASN A 133 -9.35 -5.41 12.36
CA ASN A 133 -9.76 -6.35 13.40
C ASN A 133 -9.35 -7.80 13.09
N TYR A 134 -9.28 -8.18 11.80
CA TYR A 134 -8.74 -9.48 11.40
C TYR A 134 -7.27 -9.72 11.79
N CYS A 135 -6.54 -8.68 12.21
CA CYS A 135 -5.21 -8.86 12.81
C CYS A 135 -5.25 -9.53 14.19
N TYR A 136 -6.37 -9.42 14.90
CA TYR A 136 -6.53 -9.92 16.26
C TYR A 136 -7.24 -11.28 16.27
N ASP A 137 -8.26 -11.48 15.42
CA ASP A 137 -9.05 -12.73 15.36
C ASP A 137 -8.17 -13.98 15.17
N ARG A 138 -7.21 -13.95 14.23
CA ARG A 138 -6.28 -15.09 14.05
C ARG A 138 -5.41 -15.37 15.26
N ARG A 139 -5.03 -14.34 16.02
CA ARG A 139 -4.18 -14.53 17.19
C ARG A 139 -4.93 -15.36 18.24
N ASP A 140 -6.24 -15.17 18.34
CA ASP A 140 -7.09 -15.94 19.23
C ASP A 140 -7.20 -17.40 18.74
N ASP A 141 -7.29 -17.65 17.43
CA ASP A 141 -7.26 -19.02 16.86
C ASP A 141 -5.96 -19.77 17.17
N LEU A 142 -4.81 -19.08 17.17
CA LEU A 142 -3.52 -19.68 17.53
C LEU A 142 -3.41 -20.00 19.03
N PHE A 143 -4.17 -19.30 19.86
CA PHE A 143 -4.23 -19.55 21.31
C PHE A 143 -5.30 -20.59 21.68
N PHE A 144 -6.31 -20.76 20.82
CA PHE A 144 -7.40 -21.74 20.98
C PHE A 144 -7.65 -22.54 19.70
N PRO A 145 -6.77 -23.51 19.35
CA PRO A 145 -6.81 -24.22 18.07
C PRO A 145 -7.98 -25.22 17.88
N PHE A 146 -9.03 -25.16 18.72
CA PHE A 146 -10.16 -26.09 18.68
C PHE A 146 -11.48 -25.37 18.95
N ASN A 147 -12.09 -24.80 17.91
CA ASN A 147 -13.55 -24.61 17.86
C ASN A 147 -14.05 -24.69 16.41
#